data_AF-A0A2M7NYP7-F1
#
_entry.id   AF-A0A2M7NYP7-F1
#
_cell.length_a   1.000
_cell.length_b   1.000
_cell.length_c   1.000
_cell.angle_alpha   90.00
_cell.angle_beta   90.00
_cell.angle_gamma   90.00
#
_symmetry.space_group_name_H-M   'P 1'
#
loop_
_entity.id
_entity.type
_entity.pdbx_description
1 polymer ?
#
loop_
_entity_poly.entity_id
_entity_poly.type
_entity_poly.pdbx_seq_one_letter_code
_entity_poly.pdbx_strand_id
1 'polypeptide(L)'
;MGPNPIARSKNSDSELPEGGEKVFLEDVLSKKTVVVELKGHDKNAIMAELTDCLADEKVLSDKDAFLKAIKEREALESTAIGGGIAIPHAKHESVKRIFCAMGIIKDGVEFNALDGKPVTAVLMVASH
;
A
#
# COMPACT_ATOMS: atom_id res chain seq x y z
N MET A 1 -27.28 -6.60 22.57
CA MET A 1 -26.01 -7.25 22.20
C MET A 1 -26.33 -8.35 21.21
N GLY A 2 -26.27 -8.05 19.92
CA GLY A 2 -26.50 -9.04 18.85
C GLY A 2 -25.19 -9.75 18.48
N PRO A 3 -25.24 -10.99 17.99
CA PRO A 3 -24.03 -11.72 17.62
C PRO A 3 -23.32 -11.06 16.44
N ASN A 4 -21.99 -11.05 16.51
CA ASN A 4 -21.08 -10.60 15.45
C ASN A 4 -21.16 -11.58 14.26
N PRO A 5 -21.49 -11.16 13.03
CA PRO A 5 -21.77 -12.06 11.90
C PRO A 5 -20.53 -12.71 11.28
N ILE A 6 -19.33 -12.54 11.86
CA ILE A 6 -18.08 -13.07 11.31
C ILE A 6 -17.47 -14.09 12.27
N ALA A 7 -18.22 -15.15 12.58
CA ALA A 7 -17.64 -16.36 13.16
C ALA A 7 -17.04 -17.19 12.01
N ARG A 8 -15.71 -17.37 11.99
CA ARG A 8 -14.99 -18.16 10.97
C ARG A 8 -15.46 -19.61 11.00
N SER A 9 -15.98 -20.10 9.87
CA SER A 9 -16.11 -21.53 9.58
C SER A 9 -14.70 -22.13 9.45
N LYS A 10 -14.40 -23.17 10.23
CA LYS A 10 -13.19 -23.98 10.09
C LYS A 10 -13.49 -25.16 9.16
N ASN A 11 -12.74 -25.23 8.05
CA ASN A 11 -12.47 -26.36 7.12
C ASN A 11 -12.54 -25.83 5.66
N SER A 12 -11.67 -26.21 4.72
CA SER A 12 -10.97 -27.49 4.53
C SER A 12 -9.68 -27.30 3.73
N ASP A 13 -8.65 -28.05 4.13
CA ASP A 13 -7.57 -28.65 3.31
C ASP A 13 -7.29 -28.07 1.92
N SER A 14 -6.26 -27.24 1.85
CA SER A 14 -5.31 -27.24 0.74
C SER A 14 -3.91 -27.07 1.33
N GLU A 15 -3.09 -28.12 1.22
CA GLU A 15 -1.70 -28.09 1.65
C GLU A 15 -0.97 -26.99 0.86
N LEU A 16 -0.49 -25.99 1.59
CA LEU A 16 0.39 -24.96 1.06
C LEU A 16 1.83 -25.33 1.45
N PRO A 17 2.82 -25.04 0.57
CA PRO A 17 4.20 -25.44 0.79
C PRO A 17 4.76 -24.90 2.11
N GLU A 18 5.55 -25.72 2.80
CA GLU A 18 6.26 -25.31 4.01
C GLU A 18 7.22 -24.15 3.72
N GLY A 19 7.09 -23.06 4.48
CA GLY A 19 8.03 -21.94 4.50
C GLY A 19 7.38 -20.57 4.30
N GLY A 20 6.72 -20.06 5.35
CA GLY A 20 6.20 -18.69 5.43
C GLY A 20 4.89 -18.64 6.22
N GLU A 21 4.83 -17.81 7.25
CA GLU A 21 3.56 -17.53 7.94
C GLU A 21 2.57 -16.90 6.95
N LYS A 22 1.33 -17.40 6.90
CA LYS A 22 0.29 -16.80 6.06
C LYS A 22 0.02 -15.38 6.55
N VAL A 23 0.26 -14.39 5.69
CA VAL A 23 -0.08 -12.99 5.93
C VAL A 23 -1.37 -12.65 5.19
N PHE A 24 -2.40 -12.23 5.91
CA PHE A 24 -3.64 -11.74 5.32
C PHE A 24 -3.59 -10.21 5.17
N LEU A 25 -4.41 -9.65 4.27
CA LEU A 25 -4.46 -8.19 4.07
C LEU A 25 -4.85 -7.44 5.35
N GLU A 26 -5.71 -8.04 6.17
CA GLU A 26 -6.12 -7.52 7.48
C GLU A 26 -4.97 -7.40 8.48
N ASP A 27 -3.87 -8.15 8.30
CA ASP A 27 -2.68 -8.10 9.16
C ASP A 27 -1.75 -6.94 8.79
N VAL A 28 -1.85 -6.43 7.55
CA VAL A 28 -0.91 -5.46 6.96
C VAL A 28 -1.57 -4.15 6.56
N LEU A 29 -2.85 -3.94 6.88
CA LEU A 29 -3.59 -2.72 6.58
C LEU A 29 -4.40 -2.29 7.81
N SER A 30 -4.34 -1.02 8.19
CA SER A 30 -5.10 -0.50 9.31
C SER A 30 -5.99 0.67 8.87
N LYS A 31 -7.01 1.00 9.67
CA LYS A 31 -7.83 2.20 9.43
C LYS A 31 -6.99 3.49 9.39
N LYS A 32 -5.82 3.53 10.02
CA LYS A 32 -4.94 4.71 10.03
C LYS A 32 -4.15 4.84 8.74
N THR A 33 -3.93 3.74 8.03
CA THR A 33 -3.23 3.74 6.75
C THR A 33 -4.18 3.70 5.56
N VAL A 34 -5.49 3.92 5.77
CA VAL A 34 -6.49 4.07 4.71
C VAL A 34 -6.96 5.53 4.67
N VAL A 35 -6.62 6.24 3.60
CA VAL A 35 -6.96 7.64 3.38
C VAL A 35 -7.95 7.74 2.22
N VAL A 36 -9.19 8.13 2.51
CA VAL A 36 -10.28 8.19 1.50
C VAL A 36 -10.24 9.48 0.67
N GLU A 37 -9.49 10.48 1.13
CA GLU A 37 -9.29 11.75 0.41
C GLU A 37 -7.83 12.19 0.56
N LEU A 38 -6.97 11.67 -0.32
CA LEU A 38 -5.59 12.15 -0.42
C LEU A 38 -5.57 13.61 -0.89
N LYS A 39 -4.65 14.40 -0.33
CA LYS A 39 -4.53 15.84 -0.61
C LYS A 39 -3.48 16.15 -1.67
N GLY A 40 -2.54 15.24 -1.92
CA GLY A 40 -1.54 15.44 -2.96
C GLY A 40 -2.15 15.57 -4.36
N HIS A 41 -1.58 16.46 -5.17
CA HIS A 41 -2.04 16.76 -6.53
C HIS A 41 -1.12 16.19 -7.62
N ASP A 42 -0.03 15.53 -7.22
CA ASP A 42 0.91 14.89 -8.12
C ASP A 42 1.44 13.58 -7.53
N LYS A 43 2.06 12.78 -8.38
CA LYS A 43 2.63 11.47 -8.05
C LYS A 43 3.51 11.50 -6.79
N ASN A 44 4.37 12.49 -6.67
CA ASN A 44 5.34 12.59 -5.58
C ASN A 44 4.65 12.97 -4.26
N ALA A 45 3.67 13.87 -4.31
CA ALA A 45 2.87 14.26 -3.16
C ALA A 45 2.05 13.06 -2.64
N ILE A 46 1.43 12.29 -3.52
CA ILE A 46 0.70 11.06 -3.15
C ILE A 46 1.63 10.05 -2.45
N MET A 47 2.82 9.79 -3.04
CA MET A 47 3.78 8.87 -2.43
C MET A 47 4.27 9.37 -1.07
N ALA A 48 4.47 10.68 -0.90
CA ALA A 48 4.87 11.27 0.38
C ALA A 48 3.78 11.11 1.44
N GLU A 49 2.52 11.42 1.12
CA GLU A 49 1.39 11.33 2.05
C GLU A 49 1.15 9.88 2.53
N LEU A 50 1.25 8.90 1.63
CA LEU A 50 1.15 7.48 2.00
C LEU A 50 2.36 7.01 2.83
N THR A 51 3.55 7.55 2.56
CA THR A 51 4.75 7.26 3.35
C THR A 51 4.64 7.84 4.77
N ASP A 52 4.04 9.01 4.92
CA ASP A 52 3.72 9.59 6.24
C ASP A 52 2.76 8.67 7.02
N CYS A 53 1.74 8.10 6.38
CA CYS A 53 0.84 7.13 7.01
C CYS A 53 1.58 5.89 7.54
N LEU A 54 2.54 5.37 6.78
CA LEU A 54 3.38 4.25 7.20
C LEU A 54 4.32 4.61 8.37
N ALA A 55 4.85 5.83 8.37
CA ALA A 55 5.67 6.34 9.47
C ALA A 55 4.85 6.48 10.76
N ASP A 56 3.63 7.00 10.68
CA ASP A 56 2.70 7.15 11.82
C ASP A 56 2.28 5.79 12.42
N GLU A 57 2.16 4.76 11.57
CA GLU A 57 1.93 3.37 11.99
C GLU A 57 3.22 2.67 12.49
N LYS A 58 4.31 3.44 12.65
CA LYS A 58 5.62 2.99 13.14
C LYS A 58 6.17 1.81 12.34
N VAL A 59 5.84 1.73 11.05
CA VAL A 59 6.34 0.71 10.12
C VAL A 59 7.76 1.04 9.70
N LEU A 60 8.09 2.33 9.61
CA LEU A 60 9.39 2.80 9.14
C LEU A 60 10.33 3.13 10.32
N SER A 61 11.61 2.81 10.19
CA SER A 61 12.70 3.32 11.04
C SER A 61 13.30 4.61 10.47
N ASP A 62 13.28 4.75 9.14
CA ASP A 62 13.68 5.94 8.40
C ASP A 62 12.68 6.17 7.27
N LYS A 63 11.88 7.23 7.44
CA LYS A 63 10.84 7.65 6.52
C LYS A 63 11.42 8.18 5.22
N ASP A 64 12.42 9.02 5.30
CA ASP A 64 12.96 9.73 4.13
C ASP A 64 13.75 8.76 3.24
N ALA A 65 14.45 7.79 3.84
CA ALA A 65 15.08 6.71 3.10
C ALA A 65 14.05 5.84 2.36
N PHE A 66 12.91 5.50 2.99
CA PHE A 66 11.85 4.75 2.32
C PHE A 66 11.20 5.56 1.18
N LEU A 67 10.90 6.84 1.42
CA LEU A 67 10.35 7.74 0.40
C LEU A 67 11.31 7.92 -0.79
N LYS A 68 12.61 7.91 -0.54
CA LYS A 68 13.61 7.92 -1.61
C LYS A 68 13.55 6.61 -2.40
N ALA A 69 13.58 5.46 -1.72
CA ALA A 69 13.55 4.14 -2.36
C ALA A 69 12.28 3.93 -3.21
N ILE A 70 11.10 4.35 -2.70
CA ILE A 70 9.83 4.22 -3.44
C ILE A 70 9.84 5.08 -4.71
N LYS A 71 10.39 6.30 -4.64
CA LYS A 71 10.52 7.20 -5.80
C LYS A 71 11.51 6.67 -6.83
N GLU A 72 12.64 6.14 -6.38
CA GLU A 72 13.63 5.50 -7.27
C GLU A 72 13.02 4.30 -7.99
N ARG A 73 12.25 3.46 -7.29
CA ARG A 73 11.54 2.33 -7.90
C ARG A 73 10.50 2.79 -8.92
N GLU A 74 9.72 3.81 -8.61
CA GLU A 74 8.70 4.38 -9.50
C GLU A 74 9.31 5.05 -10.74
N ALA A 75 10.54 5.57 -10.62
CA ALA A 75 11.25 6.21 -11.73
C ALA A 75 11.80 5.21 -12.77
N LEU A 76 12.05 3.96 -12.37
CA LEU A 76 12.46 2.91 -13.31
C LEU A 76 11.35 2.60 -14.31
N GLU A 77 10.15 2.41 -13.78
CA GLU A 77 8.92 2.19 -14.53
C GLU A 77 7.75 2.48 -13.62
N SER A 78 6.70 3.09 -14.19
CA SER A 78 5.46 3.39 -13.50
C SER A 78 4.87 2.15 -12.83
N THR A 79 4.41 2.29 -11.60
CA THR A 79 3.65 1.24 -10.90
C THR A 79 2.14 1.37 -11.10
N ALA A 80 1.70 2.27 -11.97
CA ALA A 80 0.30 2.40 -12.36
C ALA A 80 -0.07 1.36 -13.43
N ILE A 81 -0.85 0.37 -13.01
CA ILE A 81 -1.21 -0.82 -13.79
C ILE A 81 -2.40 -0.60 -14.73
N GLY A 82 -2.98 0.61 -14.72
CA GLY A 82 -4.19 0.96 -15.45
C GLY A 82 -5.47 0.76 -14.64
N GLY A 83 -6.61 1.13 -15.22
CA GLY A 83 -7.91 1.06 -14.56
C GLY A 83 -8.06 1.99 -13.36
N GLY A 84 -7.22 3.04 -13.28
CA GLY A 84 -7.20 3.97 -12.16
C GLY A 84 -6.43 3.49 -10.93
N ILE A 85 -5.62 2.42 -11.04
CA ILE A 85 -4.92 1.82 -9.90
C ILE A 85 -3.40 1.98 -10.04
N ALA A 86 -2.72 2.35 -8.95
CA ALA A 86 -1.27 2.23 -8.80
C ALA A 86 -0.89 1.40 -7.57
N ILE A 87 0.23 0.67 -7.69
CA ILE A 87 0.78 -0.16 -6.60
C ILE A 87 2.26 0.19 -6.36
N PRO A 88 2.57 1.39 -5.82
CA PRO A 88 3.94 1.73 -5.44
C PRO A 88 4.45 0.73 -4.41
N HIS A 89 5.58 0.10 -4.66
CA HIS A 89 6.14 -0.89 -3.74
C HIS A 89 7.66 -0.77 -3.66
N ALA A 90 8.23 -0.93 -2.47
CA ALA A 90 9.67 -0.98 -2.30
C ALA A 90 10.04 -1.94 -1.18
N LYS A 91 11.12 -2.70 -1.43
CA LYS A 91 11.82 -3.47 -0.41
C LYS A 91 12.97 -2.60 0.12
N HIS A 92 13.00 -2.31 1.42
CA HIS A 92 13.99 -1.41 1.99
C HIS A 92 14.26 -1.73 3.47
N GLU A 93 15.52 -1.63 3.89
CA GLU A 93 15.97 -1.93 5.26
C GLU A 93 15.29 -1.06 6.34
N SER A 94 14.77 0.10 5.94
CA SER A 94 14.05 0.98 6.86
C SER A 94 12.64 0.48 7.21
N VAL A 95 12.16 -0.60 6.58
CA VAL A 95 10.85 -1.18 6.86
C VAL A 95 10.98 -2.22 7.98
N LYS A 96 10.25 -2.06 9.09
CA LYS A 96 10.35 -2.98 10.25
C LYS A 96 9.55 -4.27 10.08
N ARG A 97 8.48 -4.21 9.28
CA ARG A 97 7.55 -5.30 8.98
C ARG A 97 6.80 -4.97 7.70
N ILE A 98 6.36 -5.98 6.96
CA ILE A 98 5.50 -5.76 5.79
C ILE A 98 4.24 -5.00 6.21
N PHE A 99 3.91 -3.92 5.50
CA PHE A 99 2.70 -3.14 5.77
C PHE A 99 2.27 -2.35 4.54
N CYS A 100 0.98 -1.98 4.51
CA CYS A 100 0.35 -1.31 3.40
C CYS A 100 -0.29 0.02 3.82
N ALA A 101 -0.32 0.95 2.87
CA ALA A 101 -1.14 2.15 2.95
C ALA A 101 -2.01 2.25 1.68
N MET A 102 -3.30 2.55 1.87
CA MET A 102 -4.28 2.73 0.80
C MET A 102 -4.70 4.20 0.75
N GLY A 103 -4.79 4.73 -0.46
CA GLY A 103 -5.22 6.09 -0.71
C GLY A 103 -6.22 6.17 -1.86
N ILE A 104 -7.24 7.00 -1.71
CA ILE A 104 -8.21 7.33 -2.76
C ILE A 104 -8.04 8.81 -3.15
N ILE A 105 -8.03 9.06 -4.46
CA ILE A 105 -7.81 10.36 -5.08
C ILE A 105 -9.07 10.71 -5.87
N LYS A 106 -9.79 11.74 -5.42
CA LYS A 106 -11.12 12.08 -5.96
C LYS A 106 -11.10 12.44 -7.44
N ASP A 107 -10.19 13.32 -7.84
CA ASP A 107 -10.13 13.85 -9.20
C ASP A 107 -9.11 13.11 -10.09
N GLY A 108 -8.44 12.10 -9.53
CA GLY A 108 -7.36 11.38 -10.16
C GLY A 108 -6.06 12.19 -10.27
N VAL A 109 -4.93 11.48 -10.40
CA VAL A 109 -3.60 12.08 -10.59
C VAL A 109 -2.87 11.38 -11.75
N GLU A 110 -2.13 12.17 -12.53
CA GLU A 110 -1.26 11.63 -13.58
C GLU A 110 -0.15 10.77 -12.96
N PHE A 111 -0.10 9.51 -13.37
CA PHE A 111 0.80 8.52 -12.80
C PHE A 111 1.63 7.78 -13.86
N ASN A 112 1.59 8.21 -15.13
CA ASN A 112 2.16 7.50 -16.28
C ASN A 112 1.63 6.06 -16.37
N ALA A 113 0.31 5.87 -16.25
CA ALA A 113 -0.31 4.55 -16.34
C ALA A 113 -0.20 3.98 -17.76
N LEU A 114 -0.12 2.64 -17.88
CA LEU A 114 -0.03 1.95 -19.17
C LEU A 114 -1.21 2.24 -20.11
N ASP A 115 -2.38 2.49 -19.55
CA ASP A 115 -3.61 2.82 -20.30
C ASP A 115 -3.83 4.33 -20.47
N GLY A 116 -2.88 5.16 -20.01
CA GLY A 116 -2.94 6.62 -20.07
C GLY A 116 -4.04 7.25 -19.20
N LYS A 117 -4.69 6.49 -18.31
CA LYS A 117 -5.74 7.01 -17.43
C LYS A 117 -5.17 7.54 -16.12
N PRO A 118 -5.79 8.57 -15.53
CA PRO A 118 -5.41 9.04 -14.21
C PRO A 118 -5.67 7.98 -13.15
N VAL A 119 -4.82 7.96 -12.12
CA VAL A 119 -4.94 7.05 -10.99
C VAL A 119 -5.85 7.64 -9.94
N THR A 120 -6.84 6.88 -9.49
CA THR A 120 -7.83 7.25 -8.46
C THR A 120 -7.70 6.42 -7.18
N ALA A 121 -6.96 5.30 -7.21
CA ALA A 121 -6.68 4.46 -6.05
C ALA A 121 -5.21 4.02 -6.03
N VAL A 122 -4.58 4.10 -4.87
CA VAL A 122 -3.17 3.76 -4.68
C VAL A 122 -3.02 2.82 -3.49
N LEU A 123 -2.45 1.64 -3.71
CA LEU A 123 -2.07 0.71 -2.65
C LEU A 123 -0.55 0.65 -2.57
N MET A 124 0.03 1.36 -1.61
CA MET A 124 1.46 1.32 -1.34
C MET A 124 1.82 0.10 -0.50
N VAL A 125 2.86 -0.63 -0.89
CA VAL A 125 3.38 -1.80 -0.17
C VAL A 125 4.81 -1.56 0.29
N ALA A 126 5.05 -1.59 1.59
CA ALA A 126 6.38 -1.52 2.19
C ALA A 126 6.82 -2.91 2.67
N SER A 127 8.01 -3.36 2.27
CA SER A 127 8.60 -4.61 2.75
C SER A 127 10.09 -4.45 3.09
N HIS A 128 10.62 -5.34 3.93
CA HIS A 128 12.03 -5.39 4.31
C HIS A 128 12.78 -6.45 3.51
#